data_AF-A0A498DAY8-F1
#
_entry.id   AF-A0A498DAY8-F1
#
_cell.length_a   1.000
_cell.length_b   1.000
_cell.length_c   1.000
_cell.angle_alpha   90.00
_cell.angle_beta   90.00
_cell.angle_gamma   90.00
#
_symmetry.space_group_name_H-M   'P 1'
#
loop_
_entity.id
_entity.type
_entity.pdbx_description
1 polymer ?
#
loop_
_entity_poly.entity_id
_entity_poly.type
_entity_poly.pdbx_seq_one_letter_code
_entity_poly.pdbx_strand_id
1 'polypeptide(L)'
;MLEPVATIGSILTFIVFLIGLVGVRASSKQTDAVYYPSFFLAVCGLTFLAIASMVNKEFLGAPLGGWGIACMFSAAIGFILTSMFDVYKNSKSISEN
;
A
#
# COMPACT_ATOMS: atom_id res chain seq x y z
N MET A 1 12.90 18.35 3.47
CA MET A 1 12.95 16.91 3.86
C MET A 1 11.61 16.20 3.70
N LEU A 2 10.48 16.86 3.99
CA LEU A 2 9.13 16.25 3.94
C LEU A 2 8.58 16.12 2.51
N GLU A 3 8.88 17.06 1.61
CA GLU A 3 8.47 17.04 0.20
C GLU A 3 8.81 15.74 -0.57
N PRO A 4 10.08 15.26 -0.58
CA PRO A 4 10.40 14.04 -1.31
C PRO A 4 9.70 12.80 -0.73
N VAL A 5 9.57 12.71 0.59
CA VAL A 5 8.86 11.61 1.27
C VAL A 5 7.37 11.61 0.95
N ALA A 6 6.73 12.80 0.98
CA ALA A 6 5.33 12.95 0.61
C ALA A 6 5.09 12.63 -0.87
N THR A 7 6.00 13.04 -1.75
CA THR A 7 5.91 12.76 -3.20
C THR A 7 6.01 11.26 -3.47
N ILE A 8 7.03 10.59 -2.90
CA ILE A 8 7.22 9.14 -3.04
C ILE A 8 6.03 8.38 -2.45
N GLY A 9 5.59 8.74 -1.24
CA GLY A 9 4.45 8.12 -0.58
C GLY A 9 3.15 8.28 -1.38
N SER A 10 2.92 9.44 -1.98
CA SER A 10 1.73 9.68 -2.79
C SER A 10 1.73 8.84 -4.08
N ILE A 11 2.85 8.80 -4.79
CA ILE A 11 3.01 7.98 -6.01
C ILE A 11 2.84 6.49 -5.68
N LEU A 12 3.49 6.03 -4.63
CA LEU A 12 3.46 4.62 -4.24
C LEU A 12 2.06 4.20 -3.78
N THR A 13 1.35 5.09 -3.06
CA THR A 13 -0.05 4.89 -2.68
C THR A 13 -0.94 4.78 -3.92
N PHE A 14 -0.75 5.65 -4.91
CA PHE A 14 -1.51 5.62 -6.15
C PHE A 14 -1.29 4.30 -6.92
N ILE A 15 -0.05 3.80 -6.98
CA ILE A 15 0.27 2.51 -7.62
C ILE A 15 -0.42 1.36 -6.89
N VAL A 16 -0.29 1.28 -5.56
CA VAL A 16 -0.92 0.22 -4.75
C VAL A 16 -2.43 0.26 -4.88
N PHE A 17 -3.02 1.46 -4.90
CA PHE A 17 -4.44 1.65 -5.14
C PHE A 17 -4.88 1.09 -6.49
N LEU A 18 -4.16 1.39 -7.57
CA LEU A 18 -4.48 0.85 -8.89
C LEU A 18 -4.39 -0.67 -8.92
N ILE A 19 -3.36 -1.25 -8.30
CA ILE A 19 -3.19 -2.71 -8.20
C ILE A 19 -4.35 -3.33 -7.41
N GLY A 20 -4.72 -2.74 -6.26
CA GLY A 20 -5.86 -3.18 -5.45
C GLY A 20 -7.18 -3.10 -6.22
N LEU A 21 -7.43 -1.98 -6.92
CA LEU A 21 -8.65 -1.78 -7.70
C LEU A 21 -8.77 -2.77 -8.87
N VAL A 22 -7.67 -3.02 -9.60
CA VAL A 22 -7.63 -4.04 -10.65
C VAL A 22 -7.80 -5.44 -10.05
N GLY A 23 -7.16 -5.72 -8.91
CA GLY A 23 -7.27 -7.01 -8.21
C GLY A 23 -8.68 -7.32 -7.73
N VAL A 24 -9.38 -6.36 -7.11
CA VAL A 24 -10.78 -6.53 -6.69
C VAL A 24 -11.69 -6.80 -7.90
N ARG A 25 -11.46 -6.11 -9.03
CA ARG A 25 -12.25 -6.28 -10.25
C ARG A 25 -11.97 -7.59 -11.00
N ALA A 26 -10.70 -8.00 -11.09
CA ALA A 26 -10.30 -9.21 -11.81
C ALA A 26 -10.61 -10.49 -11.03
N SER A 27 -10.61 -10.44 -9.69
CA SER A 27 -10.86 -11.62 -8.86
C SER A 27 -12.36 -11.96 -8.85
N SER A 28 -12.84 -12.94 -9.62
CA SER A 28 -14.25 -13.38 -9.56
C SER A 28 -14.57 -14.22 -8.30
N LYS A 29 -13.55 -14.70 -7.60
CA LYS A 29 -13.66 -15.43 -6.33
C LYS A 29 -13.12 -14.59 -5.17
N GLN A 30 -13.62 -14.83 -3.95
CA GLN A 30 -13.01 -14.33 -2.71
C GLN A 30 -11.58 -14.87 -2.64
N THR A 31 -10.61 -14.06 -3.04
CA THR A 31 -9.20 -14.44 -3.01
C THR A 31 -8.45 -13.38 -2.24
N ASP A 32 -7.80 -13.77 -1.15
CA ASP A 32 -7.00 -12.87 -0.30
C ASP A 32 -5.78 -12.28 -1.03
N ALA A 33 -5.53 -12.73 -2.26
CA ALA A 33 -4.47 -12.26 -3.15
C ALA A 33 -4.49 -10.74 -3.39
N VAL A 34 -5.65 -10.08 -3.26
CA VAL A 34 -5.76 -8.63 -3.44
C VAL A 34 -5.06 -7.85 -2.30
N TYR A 35 -4.87 -8.46 -1.13
CA TYR A 35 -4.18 -7.85 0.01
C TYR A 35 -2.66 -8.03 -0.01
N TYR A 36 -2.15 -8.93 -0.87
CA TYR A 36 -0.72 -9.26 -0.95
C TYR A 36 0.19 -8.05 -1.24
N PRO A 37 -0.15 -7.13 -2.17
CA PRO A 37 0.65 -5.95 -2.44
C PRO A 37 0.79 -5.03 -1.21
N SER A 38 -0.31 -4.77 -0.52
CA SER A 38 -0.33 -3.92 0.68
C SER A 38 0.46 -4.57 1.82
N PHE A 39 0.34 -5.89 1.99
CA PHE A 39 1.11 -6.62 3.01
C PHE A 39 2.61 -6.61 2.71
N PHE A 40 2.99 -6.80 1.44
CA PHE A 40 4.38 -6.71 1.01
C PHE A 40 4.98 -5.33 1.29
N LEU A 41 4.26 -4.25 0.93
CA LEU A 41 4.71 -2.89 1.26
C LEU A 41 4.83 -2.66 2.77
N ALA A 42 3.96 -3.25 3.58
CA ALA A 42 4.04 -3.14 5.03
C ALA A 42 5.33 -3.78 5.57
N VAL A 43 5.65 -5.01 5.14
CA VAL A 43 6.88 -5.69 5.55
C VAL A 43 8.12 -4.93 5.06
N CYS A 44 8.12 -4.47 3.81
CA CYS A 44 9.21 -3.65 3.29
C CYS A 44 9.37 -2.34 4.07
N GLY A 45 8.28 -1.63 4.36
CA GLY A 45 8.31 -0.38 5.12
C GLY A 45 8.88 -0.55 6.52
N LEU A 46 8.47 -1.60 7.23
CA LEU A 46 9.03 -2.00 8.53
C LEU A 46 10.52 -2.31 8.45
N THR A 47 10.94 -3.03 7.42
CA THR A 47 12.35 -3.39 7.21
C THR A 47 13.19 -2.13 6.95
N PHE A 48 12.72 -1.23 6.08
CA PHE A 48 13.37 0.05 5.81
C PHE A 48 13.46 0.93 7.06
N LEU A 49 12.40 0.97 7.87
CA LEU A 49 12.39 1.73 9.11
C LEU A 49 13.37 1.16 10.16
N ALA A 50 13.42 -0.17 10.29
CA ALA A 50 14.37 -0.84 11.19
C ALA A 50 15.83 -0.58 10.78
N ILE A 51 16.13 -0.68 9.48
CA ILE A 51 17.47 -0.39 8.96
C ILE A 51 17.81 1.10 9.12
N ALA A 52 16.85 2.00 8.93
CA ALA A 52 17.06 3.44 9.12
C ALA A 52 17.47 3.80 10.55
N SER A 53 17.00 3.05 11.55
CA SER A 53 17.42 3.24 12.94
C SER A 53 18.88 2.88 13.19
N MET A 54 19.48 2.05 12.33
CA MET A 54 20.88 1.62 12.44
C MET A 54 21.80 2.37 11.46
N VAL A 55 21.27 2.83 10.33
CA VAL A 55 22.02 3.46 9.25
C VAL A 55 21.31 4.72 8.78
N ASN A 56 21.93 5.87 9.07
CA ASN A 56 21.54 7.16 8.49
C ASN A 56 22.16 7.32 7.10
N LYS A 57 21.59 6.63 6.11
CA LYS A 57 21.89 6.87 4.70
C LYS A 57 20.69 7.41 3.96
N GLU A 58 20.98 8.31 3.03
CA GLU A 58 20.04 8.78 2.03
C GLU A 58 20.08 7.86 0.82
N PHE A 59 18.90 7.55 0.29
CA PHE A 59 18.73 6.74 -0.90
C PHE A 59 17.80 7.49 -1.87
N LEU A 60 18.26 7.73 -3.10
CA LEU A 60 17.49 8.44 -4.13
C LEU A 60 16.90 9.79 -3.65
N GLY A 61 17.68 10.58 -2.90
CA GLY A 61 17.29 11.92 -2.46
C GLY A 61 16.33 11.98 -1.26
N ALA A 62 16.02 10.83 -0.63
CA ALA A 62 15.28 10.78 0.63
C ALA A 62 16.00 9.88 1.65
N PRO A 63 15.92 10.18 2.97
CA PRO A 63 16.47 9.31 4.00
C PRO A 63 15.78 7.94 3.96
N LEU A 64 16.52 6.86 4.27
CA LEU A 64 15.98 5.50 4.35
C LEU A 64 14.74 5.39 5.24
N GLY A 65 14.69 6.15 6.34
CA GLY A 65 13.52 6.23 7.22
C GLY A 65 12.31 6.86 6.54
N GLY A 66 12.53 7.85 5.65
CA GLY A 66 11.49 8.45 4.82
C GLY A 66 10.88 7.45 3.84
N TRP A 67 11.70 6.61 3.19
CA TRP A 67 11.22 5.49 2.37
C TRP A 67 10.41 4.49 3.18
N GLY A 68 10.85 4.15 4.39
CA GLY A 68 10.12 3.26 5.30
C GLY A 68 8.72 3.78 5.65
N ILE A 69 8.62 5.06 6.02
CA ILE A 69 7.35 5.72 6.35
C ILE A 69 6.44 5.83 5.13
N ALA A 70 6.99 6.19 3.95
CA ALA A 70 6.23 6.25 2.71
C ALA A 70 5.62 4.87 2.36
N CYS A 71 6.40 3.79 2.46
CA CYS A 71 5.92 2.43 2.25
C CYS A 71 4.83 2.02 3.25
N MET A 72 5.02 2.31 4.54
CA MET A 72 4.02 2.03 5.58
C MET A 72 2.71 2.79 5.34
N PHE A 73 2.80 4.06 4.96
CA PHE A 73 1.65 4.91 4.66
C PHE A 73 0.88 4.40 3.44
N SER A 74 1.59 4.08 2.36
CA SER A 74 0.99 3.48 1.16
C SER A 74 0.36 2.13 1.42
N ALA A 75 0.97 1.29 2.25
CA ALA A 75 0.39 0.01 2.67
C ALA A 75 -0.93 0.21 3.42
N ALA A 76 -0.97 1.12 4.39
CA ALA A 76 -2.17 1.39 5.19
C ALA A 76 -3.33 1.89 4.31
N ILE A 77 -3.09 2.87 3.45
CA ILE A 77 -4.11 3.38 2.53
C ILE A 77 -4.54 2.30 1.53
N GLY A 78 -3.57 1.57 0.95
CA GLY A 78 -3.85 0.48 0.04
C GLY A 78 -4.74 -0.59 0.65
N PHE A 79 -4.50 -0.93 1.92
CA PHE A 79 -5.32 -1.87 2.67
C PHE A 79 -6.73 -1.35 2.90
N ILE A 80 -6.88 -0.11 3.38
CA ILE A 80 -8.19 0.51 3.62
C ILE A 80 -9.02 0.55 2.34
N LEU A 81 -8.44 1.04 1.24
CA LEU A 81 -9.16 1.17 -0.04
C LEU A 81 -9.53 -0.19 -0.61
N THR A 82 -8.63 -1.17 -0.55
CA THR A 82 -8.91 -2.55 -0.98
C THR A 82 -10.06 -3.15 -0.17
N SER A 83 -10.04 -3.03 1.16
CA SER A 83 -11.13 -3.51 2.02
C SER A 83 -12.46 -2.82 1.71
N MET A 84 -12.45 -1.51 1.44
CA MET A 84 -13.66 -0.79 1.04
C MET A 84 -14.24 -1.35 -0.25
N PHE A 85 -13.43 -1.49 -1.31
CA PHE A 85 -13.91 -2.01 -2.59
C PHE A 85 -14.37 -3.46 -2.52
N ASP A 86 -13.72 -4.28 -1.70
CA ASP A 86 -14.10 -5.67 -1.48
C ASP A 86 -15.49 -5.76 -0.81
N VAL A 87 -15.76 -4.92 0.21
CA VAL A 87 -17.09 -4.79 0.83
C VAL A 87 -18.12 -4.29 -0.17
N TYR A 88 -17.81 -3.26 -0.97
CA TYR A 88 -18.73 -2.75 -2.00
C TYR A 88 -19.12 -3.82 -3.02
N LYS A 89 -18.17 -4.63 -3.45
CA LYS A 89 -18.41 -5.71 -4.41
C LYS A 89 -19.26 -6.83 -3.82
N ASN A 90 -18.98 -7.27 -2.59
CA ASN A 90 -19.80 -8.27 -1.91
C ASN A 90 -21.21 -7.75 -1.58
N SER A 91 -21.35 -6.50 -1.14
CA SER A 91 -22.66 -5.88 -0.88
C SER A 91 -23.52 -5.78 -2.15
N LYS A 92 -22.92 -5.40 -3.29
CA LYS A 92 -23.63 -5.36 -4.58
C LYS A 92 -24.15 -6.75 -5.02
N SER A 93 -23.40 -7.82 -4.76
CA SER A 93 -23.87 -9.18 -5.09
C SER A 93 -25.09 -9.63 -4.28
N ILE A 94 -25.35 -9.01 -3.12
CA ILE A 94 -26.50 -9.34 -2.26
C ILE A 94 -27.76 -8.62 -2.76
N SER A 95 -27.66 -7.45 -3.41
CA SER A 95 -28.84 -6.70 -3.90
C SER A 95 -29.35 -7.15 -5.28
N GLU A 96 -28.63 -8.04 -5.98
CA GLU A 96 -29.03 -8.61 -7.27
C GLU A 96 -29.62 -10.03 -7.14
N ASN A 97 -29.80 -10.55 -5.91
CA ASN A 97 -30.59 -11.75 -5.60
C ASN A 97 -31.90 -11.37 -4.90
#